data_AF-A0A524D9S5-F1
#
_entry.id   AF-A0A524D9S5-F1
#
_cell.length_a   1.000
_cell.length_b   1.000
_cell.length_c   1.000
_cell.angle_alpha   90.00
_cell.angle_beta   90.00
_cell.angle_gamma   90.00
#
_symmetry.space_group_name_H-M   'P 1'
#
loop_
_entity.id
_entity.type
_entity.pdbx_description
1 polymer ?
#
loop_
_entity_poly.entity_id
_entity_poly.type
_entity_poly.pdbx_seq_one_letter_code
_entity_poly.pdbx_strand_id
1 'polypeptide(L)' 'MAFRILRPDSLSAWENEDILKRFSIYRGILDGKQIARYLIAKSLECKFDPNNDSLEVLEKLLKKKSIEFQELLKLDF' A
#
# COMPACT_ATOMS: atom_id res chain seq x y z
N MET A 1 15.71 -22.36 24.31
CA MET A 1 14.43 -21.67 24.02
C MET A 1 14.48 -20.18 24.43
N ALA A 2 15.56 -19.45 24.09
CA ALA A 2 15.80 -18.08 24.63
C ALA A 2 15.30 -16.95 23.71
N PHE A 3 15.05 -17.25 22.43
CA PHE A 3 14.69 -16.25 21.40
C PHE A 3 13.32 -15.59 21.60
N ARG A 4 12.43 -16.21 22.40
CA ARG A 4 11.13 -15.62 22.76
C ARG A 4 11.23 -14.59 23.89
N ILE A 5 12.28 -14.64 24.70
CA ILE A 5 12.49 -13.74 25.86
C ILE A 5 13.22 -12.46 25.43
N LEU A 6 14.04 -12.54 24.38
CA LEU A 6 14.86 -11.43 23.87
C LEU A 6 14.19 -10.61 22.76
N ARG A 7 12.96 -10.93 22.34
CA ARG A 7 12.31 -10.14 21.28
C ARG A 7 11.92 -8.79 21.90
N PRO A 8 12.53 -7.67 21.45
CA PRO A 8 12.10 -6.36 21.89
C PRO A 8 10.63 -6.17 21.52
N ASP A 9 9.89 -5.45 22.35
CA ASP A 9 8.53 -5.05 22.03
C ASP A 9 8.53 -4.32 20.68
N SER A 10 7.67 -4.75 19.75
CA SER A 10 7.53 -4.09 18.46
C SER A 10 6.95 -2.68 18.58
N LEU A 11 6.30 -2.34 19.71
CA LEU A 11 5.77 -1.00 19.94
C LEU A 11 6.87 0.01 20.27
N SER A 12 7.90 -0.39 21.03
CA SER A 12 8.99 0.52 21.41
C SER A 12 9.85 0.96 20.22
N ALA A 13 9.82 0.22 19.11
CA ALA A 13 10.43 0.65 17.84
C ALA A 13 9.89 2.01 17.36
N TRP A 14 8.64 2.36 17.69
CA TRP A 14 8.04 3.64 17.33
C TRP A 14 8.47 4.80 18.22
N GLU A 15 9.17 4.56 19.33
CA GLU A 15 9.75 5.63 20.16
C GLU A 15 11.02 6.22 19.53
N ASN A 16 11.63 5.50 18.57
CA ASN A 16 12.79 5.97 17.85
C ASN A 16 12.39 6.96 16.74
N GLU A 17 12.87 8.20 16.83
CA GLU A 17 12.56 9.26 15.87
C GLU A 17 12.99 8.94 14.43
N ASP A 18 14.12 8.24 14.22
CA ASP A 18 14.57 7.87 12.88
C ASP A 18 13.66 6.84 12.25
N ILE A 19 13.13 5.91 13.05
CA ILE A 19 12.13 4.94 12.61
C ILE A 19 10.83 5.67 12.24
N LEU A 20 10.35 6.58 13.09
CA LEU A 20 9.15 7.37 12.78
C LEU A 20 9.31 8.21 11.51
N LYS A 21 10.46 8.84 11.29
CA LYS A 21 10.74 9.62 10.08
C LYS A 21 10.75 8.74 8.83
N ARG A 22 11.42 7.58 8.88
CA ARG A 22 11.52 6.65 7.75
C ARG A 22 10.20 5.97 7.42
N PHE A 23 9.40 5.64 8.43
CA PHE A 23 8.18 4.85 8.31
C PHE A 23 6.91 5.65 8.66
N SER A 24 6.92 6.96 8.46
CA SER A 24 5.82 7.87 8.79
C SER A 24 4.49 7.47 8.12
N ILE A 25 4.55 7.01 6.87
CA ILE A 25 3.39 6.48 6.13
C ILE A 25 2.82 5.24 6.82
N TYR A 26 3.68 4.26 7.15
CA TYR A 26 3.24 3.04 7.83
C TYR A 26 2.66 3.34 9.22
N ARG A 27 3.26 4.28 9.95
CA ARG A 27 2.72 4.73 11.23
C ARG A 27 1.35 5.39 11.05
N GLY A 28 1.19 6.23 10.03
CA GLY A 28 -0.09 6.82 9.66
C GLY A 28 -1.15 5.77 9.33
N ILE A 29 -0.78 4.68 8.65
CA ILE A 29 -1.68 3.55 8.38
C ILE A 29 -2.10 2.85 9.68
N LEU A 30 -1.16 2.56 10.56
CA LEU A 30 -1.44 1.92 11.85
C LEU A 30 -2.32 2.79 12.76
N ASP A 31 -2.10 4.11 12.73
CA ASP A 31 -2.89 5.09 13.48
C ASP A 31 -4.23 5.44 12.80
N GLY A 32 -4.55 4.85 11.64
CA GLY A 32 -5.77 5.14 10.88
C GLY A 32 -5.83 6.54 10.26
N LYS A 33 -4.71 7.27 10.22
CA LYS A 33 -4.59 8.62 9.62
C LYS A 33 -4.31 8.59 8.12
N GLN A 34 -3.84 7.46 7.60
CA GLN A 34 -3.58 7.25 6.18
C GLN A 34 -4.16 5.90 5.76
N ILE A 35 -4.73 5.80 4.57
CA ILE A 35 -5.16 4.51 4.05
C ILE A 35 -3.97 3.74 3.46
N ALA A 36 -3.99 2.41 3.60
CA ALA A 36 -3.01 1.57 2.93
C ALA A 36 -3.30 1.52 1.42
N ARG A 37 -2.32 1.86 0.59
CA ARG A 37 -2.44 1.82 -0.88
C ARG A 37 -2.91 0.48 -1.43
N TYR A 38 -2.55 -0.62 -0.76
CA TYR A 38 -3.03 -1.96 -1.12
C TYR A 38 -4.55 -2.09 -1.01
N LEU A 39 -5.19 -1.46 -0.01
CA LEU A 39 -6.64 -1.48 0.12
C LEU A 39 -7.32 -0.71 -1.02
N ILE A 40 -6.74 0.41 -1.44
CA ILE A 40 -7.18 1.16 -2.62
C ILE A 40 -7.01 0.31 -3.89
N ALA A 41 -5.85 -0.33 -4.07
CA ALA A 41 -5.62 -1.17 -5.24
C ALA A 41 -6.59 -2.35 -5.29
N LYS A 42 -6.95 -2.91 -4.13
CA LYS A 42 -7.92 -4.00 -4.01
C LYS A 42 -9.35 -3.57 -4.34
N SER A 43 -9.72 -2.30 -4.18
CA SER A 43 -11.05 -1.81 -4.56
C SER A 43 -11.19 -1.61 -6.08
N LEU A 44 -10.08 -1.52 -6.82
CA LEU A 44 -10.09 -1.39 -8.26
C LEU A 44 -10.20 -2.76 -8.94
N GLU A 45 -11.36 -3.04 -9.52
CA GLU A 45 -11.54 -4.22 -10.35
C GLU A 45 -10.87 -4.02 -11.72
N CYS A 46 -10.01 -4.97 -12.09
CA CYS A 46 -9.35 -5.04 -13.40
C CYS A 46 -9.75 -6.35 -14.08
N LYS A 47 -10.61 -6.27 -15.10
CA LYS A 47 -10.99 -7.42 -15.93
C LYS A 47 -10.08 -7.45 -17.16
N PHE A 48 -9.34 -8.53 -17.33
CA PHE A 48 -8.56 -8.83 -18.52
C PHE A 48 -8.46 -10.35 -18.70
N ASP A 49 -8.33 -10.80 -19.94
CA ASP A 49 -8.09 -12.18 -20.30
C ASP A 49 -6.59 -12.37 -20.60
N PRO A 50 -5.84 -13.09 -19.74
CA PRO A 50 -4.40 -13.30 -19.94
C PRO A 50 -4.02 -13.98 -21.25
N ASN A 51 -4.96 -14.71 -21.88
CA ASN A 51 -4.69 -15.52 -23.06
C ASN A 51 -5.21 -14.90 -24.36
N ASN A 52 -6.22 -14.03 -24.28
CA ASN A 52 -6.84 -13.41 -25.47
C ASN A 52 -6.51 -11.92 -25.64
N ASP A 53 -6.18 -11.20 -24.58
CA ASP A 53 -5.93 -9.77 -24.69
C ASP A 53 -4.52 -9.51 -25.25
N SER A 54 -4.44 -8.65 -26.26
CA SER A 54 -3.15 -8.21 -26.80
C SER A 54 -2.45 -7.25 -25.83
N LEU A 55 -1.12 -7.15 -25.94
CA LEU A 55 -0.31 -6.22 -25.15
C LEU A 55 -0.82 -4.78 -25.23
N GLU A 56 -1.24 -4.32 -26.41
CA GLU A 56 -1.77 -2.96 -26.59
C GLU A 56 -3.06 -2.71 -25.80
N VAL A 57 -3.93 -3.72 -25.69
CA VAL A 57 -5.16 -3.65 -24.89
C VAL A 57 -4.83 -3.58 -23.40
N LEU A 58 -3.88 -4.42 -22.95
CA LEU A 58 -3.40 -4.42 -21.57
C LEU A 58 -2.74 -3.10 -21.18
N GLU A 59 -1.94 -2.50 -22.06
CA GLU A 59 -1.32 -1.19 -21.82
C GLU A 59 -2.36 -0.06 -21.73
N LYS A 60 -3.40 -0.09 -22.57
CA LYS A 60 -4.52 0.87 -22.48
C LYS A 60 -5.28 0.70 -21.17
N LEU A 61 -5.56 -0.53 -20.76
CA LEU A 61 -6.22 -0.83 -19.49
C LEU A 61 -5.38 -0.35 -18.30
N LEU A 62 -4.07 -0.62 -18.32
CA LEU A 62 -3.13 -0.17 -17.29
C LEU A 62 -3.12 1.35 -17.16
N LYS A 63 -3.03 2.08 -18.29
CA LYS A 63 -3.05 3.55 -18.27
C LYS A 63 -4.34 4.07 -17.66
N LYS A 64 -5.49 3.53 -18.07
CA LYS A 64 -6.80 3.92 -17.52
C LYS A 64 -6.87 3.69 -16.01
N LYS A 65 -6.53 2.48 -15.56
CA LYS A 65 -6.58 2.09 -14.14
C LYS A 65 -5.56 2.85 -13.29
N SER A 66 -4.42 3.22 -13.85
CA SER A 66 -3.43 4.05 -13.16
C SER A 66 -3.95 5.45 -12.88
N ILE A 67 -4.73 6.03 -13.81
CA ILE A 67 -5.38 7.34 -13.60
C ILE A 67 -6.45 7.22 -12.50
N GLU A 68 -7.34 6.22 -12.59
CA GLU A 68 -8.35 5.95 -11.56
C GLU A 68 -7.71 5.77 -10.16
N PHE A 69 -6.60 5.05 -10.08
CA PHE A 69 -5.84 4.88 -8.83
C PHE A 69 -5.24 6.19 -8.30
N GLN A 70 -4.69 7.04 -9.18
CA GLN A 70 -4.17 8.34 -8.76
C GLN A 70 -5.27 9.30 -8.30
N GLU A 71 -6.46 9.23 -8.89
CA GLU A 71 -7.61 10.01 -8.44
C GLU A 71 -8.06 9.59 -7.05
N LEU A 72 -8.16 8.29 -6.78
CA LEU A 72 -8.47 7.77 -5.44
C LEU A 72 -7.41 8.19 -4.41
N LEU A 73 -6.12 8.12 -4.77
CA LEU A 73 -5.05 8.57 -3.89
C LEU A 73 -5.14 10.06 -3.51
N LYS A 74 -5.67 10.92 -4.38
CA LYS A 74 -5.82 12.36 -4.09
C LYS A 74 -6.99 12.66 -3.16
N LEU A 75 -8.00 11.79 -3.09
CA LEU A 75 -9.15 11.94 -2.20
C LEU A 75 -8.82 11.64 -0.73
N ASP A 76 -7.72 10.92 -0.48
CA ASP A 76 -7.25 10.56 0.86
C ASP A 76 -6.34 11.63 1.52
N PHE A 77 -6.01 12.73 0.83
CA PHE A 77 -5.16 13.83 1.33
C PHE A 77 -5.94 15.11 1.62
#